data_AF-A0A2G8K8M2-F1
#
_entry.id   AF-A0A2G8K8M2-F1
#
_cell.length_a   1.000
_cell.length_b   1.000
_cell.length_c   1.000
_cell.angle_alpha   90.00
_cell.angle_beta   90.00
_cell.angle_gamma   90.00
#
_symmetry.space_group_name_H-M   'P 1'
#
loop_
_entity.id
_entity.type
_entity.pdbx_description
1 polymer ?
#
loop_
_entity_poly.entity_id
_entity_poly.type
_entity_poly.pdbx_seq_one_letter_code
_entity_poly.pdbx_strand_id
1 'polypeptide(L)'
;MNYLRFINSLSQARQRSPIRLMTEILYKSPPTMISMASGMPNASQFPFEEATFKLTDGTSIEINNTDMKKALQYNPTPGIAGLHSWLMGMLQHLHKPPNFSLGDGDQKTELLITTGSQHGLCMAFEMLFREGDKVLMSSPVYSGTRSILEPYKPEYLLVESDKDGMKPESLKNKLSRWSKEDAYSDTSDIPRLLYTVPNGDNPSGVSLTLERRRDIYKICQDYNILIIEDDPYYFLQFNKYQSRFVSGPKALIYRIQLHMEASVLHSSAVSQMIIFKLLEKWGMDGFLAHSEKVAEFYQQRRDVMLRAADKWLTGLAEWNVPTGGMFLWMKLPGVQDTKDMIMKKAMKKEVLFVPGDVFDISEGTSLIIRLATLCVLTKLWMK
;
A
#
# COMPACT_ATOMS: atom_id res chain seq x y z
N MET A 1 1.75 20.47 -14.04
CA MET A 1 2.75 19.81 -13.18
C MET A 1 3.51 18.84 -14.06
N ASN A 2 4.81 19.07 -14.24
CA ASN A 2 5.66 18.22 -15.06
C ASN A 2 6.29 17.15 -14.15
N TYR A 3 5.96 15.88 -14.38
CA TYR A 3 6.47 14.77 -13.55
C TYR A 3 7.88 14.28 -13.94
N LEU A 4 8.48 14.78 -15.03
CA LEU A 4 9.79 14.33 -15.52
C LEU A 4 10.91 14.49 -14.47
N ARG A 5 10.85 15.51 -13.61
CA ARG A 5 11.81 15.69 -12.50
C ARG A 5 11.86 14.49 -11.55
N PHE A 6 10.75 13.78 -11.37
CA PHE A 6 10.64 12.65 -10.45
C PHE A 6 11.07 11.32 -11.08
N ILE A 7 10.79 11.11 -12.37
CA ILE A 7 11.03 9.84 -13.06
C ILE A 7 12.53 9.67 -13.37
N ASN A 8 13.14 8.56 -12.95
CA ASN A 8 14.56 8.29 -13.19
C ASN A 8 14.85 7.85 -14.65
N SER A 9 16.13 7.77 -15.03
CA SER A 9 16.55 7.40 -16.38
C SER A 9 16.17 5.96 -16.78
N LEU A 10 16.27 4.99 -15.86
CA LEU A 10 15.87 3.60 -16.07
C LEU A 10 14.39 3.50 -16.45
N SER A 11 13.52 4.17 -15.67
CA SER A 11 12.11 4.25 -15.94
C SER A 11 11.87 5.01 -17.24
N GLN A 12 12.51 6.16 -17.49
CA GLN A 12 12.38 6.92 -18.75
C GLN A 12 12.72 6.07 -20.00
N ALA A 13 13.68 5.14 -19.91
CA ALA A 13 14.01 4.22 -20.99
C ALA A 13 12.93 3.15 -21.28
N ARG A 14 11.99 2.90 -20.37
CA ARG A 14 10.91 1.91 -20.58
C ARG A 14 9.99 2.33 -21.74
N GLN A 15 9.85 1.42 -22.71
CA GLN A 15 8.98 1.54 -23.87
C GLN A 15 7.79 0.58 -23.79
N ARG A 16 6.71 0.90 -24.50
CA ARG A 16 5.52 0.04 -24.57
C ARG A 16 5.77 -1.22 -25.39
N SER A 17 5.31 -2.37 -24.92
CA SER A 17 5.46 -3.61 -25.68
C SER A 17 4.56 -3.61 -26.93
N PRO A 18 5.10 -3.78 -28.15
CA PRO A 18 4.29 -3.82 -29.37
C PRO A 18 3.24 -4.94 -29.35
N ILE A 19 3.58 -6.10 -28.78
CA ILE A 19 2.65 -7.23 -28.67
C ILE A 19 1.50 -6.90 -27.70
N ARG A 20 1.77 -6.18 -26.60
CA ARG A 20 0.72 -5.74 -25.66
C ARG A 20 -0.21 -4.70 -26.27
N LEU A 21 0.29 -3.83 -27.15
CA LEU A 21 -0.54 -2.95 -27.97
C LEU A 21 -1.45 -3.75 -28.92
N MET A 22 -0.94 -4.81 -29.57
CA MET A 22 -1.76 -5.69 -30.41
C MET A 22 -2.86 -6.41 -29.60
N THR A 23 -2.55 -6.87 -28.38
CA THR A 23 -3.58 -7.42 -27.47
C THR A 23 -4.67 -6.38 -27.17
N GLU A 24 -4.30 -5.12 -26.85
CA GLU A 24 -5.29 -4.07 -26.58
C GLU A 24 -6.17 -3.79 -27.81
N ILE A 25 -5.59 -3.73 -29.02
CA ILE A 25 -6.33 -3.54 -30.27
C ILE A 25 -7.32 -4.70 -30.48
N LEU A 26 -6.89 -5.95 -30.30
CA LEU A 26 -7.75 -7.12 -30.45
C LEU A 26 -8.94 -7.10 -29.48
N TYR A 27 -8.71 -6.71 -28.22
CA TYR A 27 -9.78 -6.57 -27.22
C TYR A 27 -10.80 -5.45 -27.53
N LYS A 28 -10.45 -4.48 -28.38
CA LYS A 28 -11.34 -3.40 -28.86
C LYS A 28 -11.92 -3.67 -30.24
N SER A 29 -11.50 -4.75 -30.91
CA SER A 29 -11.90 -5.07 -32.27
C SER A 29 -13.24 -5.80 -32.30
N PRO A 30 -13.97 -5.77 -33.43
CA PRO A 30 -15.19 -6.57 -33.60
C PRO A 30 -14.91 -8.08 -33.44
N PRO A 31 -15.86 -8.87 -32.88
CA PRO A 31 -15.70 -10.33 -32.75
C PRO A 31 -15.48 -11.07 -34.08
N THR A 32 -15.75 -10.44 -35.22
CA THR A 32 -15.50 -10.95 -36.56
C THR A 32 -14.05 -10.80 -37.02
N MET A 33 -13.17 -10.13 -36.25
CA MET A 33 -11.75 -9.98 -36.59
C MET A 33 -11.01 -11.32 -36.45
N ILE A 34 -10.45 -11.80 -37.56
CA ILE A 34 -9.49 -12.92 -37.56
C ILE A 34 -8.12 -12.35 -37.15
N SER A 35 -7.66 -12.67 -35.93
CA SER A 35 -6.32 -12.29 -35.47
C SER A 35 -5.31 -13.38 -35.80
N MET A 36 -4.26 -13.01 -36.53
CA MET A 36 -3.01 -13.79 -36.67
C MET A 36 -1.82 -13.13 -35.94
N ALA A 37 -2.08 -12.08 -35.14
CA ALA A 37 -1.04 -11.22 -34.57
C ALA A 37 -0.62 -11.57 -33.14
N SER A 38 -1.57 -12.03 -32.31
CA SER A 38 -1.37 -12.26 -30.88
C SER A 38 -1.23 -13.75 -30.57
N GLY A 39 -0.19 -14.14 -29.82
CA GLY A 39 0.02 -15.51 -29.32
C GLY A 39 -0.92 -15.92 -28.19
N MET A 40 -2.23 -15.73 -28.37
CA MET A 40 -3.27 -16.06 -27.40
C MET A 40 -3.75 -17.51 -27.64
N PRO A 41 -3.65 -18.42 -26.66
CA PRO A 41 -4.07 -19.81 -26.81
C PRO A 41 -5.59 -19.93 -27.02
N ASN A 42 -6.02 -20.97 -27.72
CA ASN A 42 -7.43 -21.25 -27.95
C ASN A 42 -8.13 -21.63 -26.63
N ALA A 43 -9.16 -20.88 -26.26
CA ALA A 43 -9.89 -21.04 -25.01
C ALA A 43 -10.67 -22.37 -24.88
N SER A 44 -10.75 -23.19 -25.94
CA SER A 44 -11.26 -24.58 -25.85
C SER A 44 -10.26 -25.55 -25.21
N GLN A 45 -8.99 -25.17 -25.07
CA GLN A 45 -7.94 -26.00 -24.47
C GLN A 45 -7.74 -25.70 -22.97
N PHE A 46 -8.55 -24.81 -22.40
CA PHE A 46 -8.49 -24.46 -20.99
C PHE A 46 -9.18 -25.53 -20.13
N PRO A 47 -8.54 -26.06 -19.07
CA PRO A 47 -9.02 -27.25 -18.35
C PRO A 47 -10.08 -26.95 -17.28
N PHE A 48 -10.50 -25.68 -17.11
CA PHE A 48 -11.54 -25.30 -16.16
C PHE A 48 -12.69 -24.64 -16.92
N GLU A 49 -13.90 -25.17 -16.73
CA GLU A 49 -15.11 -24.60 -17.31
C GLU A 49 -15.73 -23.55 -16.38
N GLU A 50 -15.88 -23.84 -15.10
CA GLU A 50 -16.53 -22.95 -14.13
C GLU A 50 -16.00 -23.15 -12.72
N ALA A 51 -16.34 -22.25 -11.80
CA ALA A 51 -16.00 -22.37 -10.39
C ALA A 51 -17.02 -21.66 -9.47
N THR A 52 -17.35 -22.31 -8.35
CA THR A 52 -18.27 -21.78 -7.34
C THR A 52 -17.55 -21.63 -6.00
N PHE A 53 -17.57 -20.42 -5.43
CA PHE A 53 -16.94 -20.12 -4.14
C PHE A 53 -18.02 -19.85 -3.10
N LYS A 54 -18.11 -20.73 -2.10
CA LYS A 54 -19.03 -20.58 -0.98
C LYS A 54 -18.51 -19.53 0.01
N LEU A 55 -19.36 -18.59 0.37
CA LEU A 55 -19.10 -17.51 1.32
C LEU A 55 -19.51 -17.92 2.75
N THR A 56 -19.01 -17.19 3.74
CA THR A 56 -19.27 -17.46 5.17
C THR A 56 -20.70 -17.11 5.62
N ASP A 57 -21.44 -16.36 4.81
CA ASP A 57 -22.88 -16.10 4.99
C ASP A 57 -23.78 -17.23 4.45
N GLY A 58 -23.19 -18.29 3.90
CA GLY A 58 -23.88 -19.44 3.32
C GLY A 58 -24.26 -19.27 1.84
N THR A 59 -24.12 -18.08 1.27
CA THR A 59 -24.31 -17.83 -0.16
C THR A 59 -23.06 -18.21 -0.97
N SER A 60 -23.12 -18.13 -2.30
CA SER A 60 -21.96 -18.37 -3.19
C SER A 60 -21.77 -17.24 -4.20
N ILE A 61 -20.57 -17.16 -4.78
CA ILE A 61 -20.29 -16.50 -6.07
C ILE A 61 -19.92 -17.55 -7.10
N GLU A 62 -20.21 -17.25 -8.38
CA GLU A 62 -20.01 -18.17 -9.51
C GLU A 62 -19.20 -17.49 -10.61
N ILE A 63 -18.23 -18.23 -11.15
CA ILE A 63 -17.48 -17.88 -12.36
C ILE A 63 -17.96 -18.85 -13.45
N ASN A 64 -18.89 -18.37 -14.28
CA ASN A 64 -19.44 -19.13 -15.41
C ASN A 64 -18.40 -19.37 -16.52
N ASN A 65 -18.73 -20.24 -17.48
CA ASN A 65 -17.89 -20.60 -18.63
C ASN A 65 -17.30 -19.42 -19.42
N THR A 66 -18.08 -18.37 -19.65
CA THR A 66 -17.63 -17.17 -20.37
C THR A 66 -16.62 -16.38 -19.56
N ASP A 67 -16.85 -16.20 -18.27
CA ASP A 67 -15.95 -15.45 -17.38
C ASP A 67 -14.70 -16.25 -17.00
N MET A 68 -14.80 -17.58 -16.89
CA MET A 68 -13.66 -18.48 -16.71
C MET A 68 -12.71 -18.42 -17.92
N LYS A 69 -13.24 -18.49 -19.15
CA LYS A 69 -12.45 -18.34 -20.38
C LYS A 69 -11.74 -16.99 -20.48
N LYS A 70 -12.36 -15.90 -20.01
CA LYS A 70 -11.68 -14.59 -19.89
C LYS A 70 -10.59 -14.61 -18.81
N ALA A 71 -10.85 -15.23 -17.67
CA ALA A 71 -9.94 -15.27 -16.52
C ALA A 71 -8.69 -16.14 -16.74
N LEU A 72 -8.76 -17.13 -17.64
CA LEU A 72 -7.63 -18.00 -18.02
C LEU A 72 -6.82 -17.47 -19.23
N GLN A 73 -7.28 -16.38 -19.86
CA GLN A 73 -6.65 -15.77 -21.03
C GLN A 73 -5.73 -14.58 -20.64
N TYR A 74 -4.81 -14.21 -21.53
CA TYR A 74 -4.06 -12.95 -21.41
C TYR A 74 -4.97 -11.73 -21.45
N ASN A 75 -4.95 -10.93 -20.39
CA ASN A 75 -5.77 -9.72 -20.24
C ASN A 75 -4.96 -8.43 -20.41
N PRO A 76 -5.60 -7.25 -20.52
CA PRO A 76 -4.93 -5.95 -20.47
C PRO A 76 -4.13 -5.72 -19.18
N THR A 77 -3.01 -5.00 -19.25
CA THR A 77 -2.12 -4.75 -18.09
C THR A 77 -2.81 -4.05 -16.91
N PRO A 78 -3.68 -3.04 -17.13
CA PRO A 78 -4.46 -2.41 -16.04
C PRO A 78 -5.28 -3.39 -15.19
N GLY A 79 -5.62 -4.56 -15.74
CA GLY A 79 -6.42 -5.62 -15.14
C GLY A 79 -7.68 -5.92 -15.96
N ILE A 80 -8.55 -6.80 -15.44
CA ILE A 80 -9.82 -7.16 -16.10
C ILE A 80 -10.79 -5.97 -16.02
N ALA A 81 -11.47 -5.65 -17.13
CA ALA A 81 -12.25 -4.42 -17.28
C ALA A 81 -13.34 -4.23 -16.20
N GLY A 82 -14.02 -5.31 -15.78
CA GLY A 82 -15.04 -5.26 -14.73
C GLY A 82 -14.46 -4.86 -13.37
N LEU A 83 -13.38 -5.51 -12.94
CA LEU A 83 -12.71 -5.18 -11.68
C LEU A 83 -12.10 -3.78 -11.70
N HIS A 84 -11.44 -3.43 -12.81
CA HIS A 84 -10.84 -2.09 -13.00
C HIS A 84 -11.90 -0.99 -12.88
N SER A 85 -13.03 -1.14 -13.58
CA SER A 85 -14.14 -0.19 -13.51
C SER A 85 -14.75 -0.09 -12.11
N TRP A 86 -14.93 -1.24 -11.42
CA TRP A 86 -15.47 -1.26 -10.06
C TRP A 86 -14.53 -0.54 -9.08
N LEU A 87 -13.22 -0.81 -9.15
CA LEU A 87 -12.21 -0.16 -8.30
C LEU A 87 -12.05 1.33 -8.59
N MET A 88 -12.14 1.74 -9.87
CA MET A 88 -12.21 3.16 -10.25
C MET A 88 -13.47 3.84 -9.69
N GLY A 89 -14.62 3.16 -9.73
CA GLY A 89 -15.86 3.62 -9.10
C GLY A 89 -15.71 3.78 -7.59
N MET A 90 -15.08 2.83 -6.91
CA MET A 90 -14.74 2.91 -5.49
C MET A 90 -13.81 4.09 -5.17
N LEU A 91 -12.72 4.26 -5.93
CA LEU A 91 -11.80 5.38 -5.79
C LEU A 91 -12.52 6.74 -5.95
N GLN A 92 -13.38 6.86 -6.95
CA GLN A 92 -14.17 8.07 -7.17
C GLN A 92 -15.23 8.32 -6.08
N HIS A 93 -15.83 7.26 -5.54
CA HIS A 93 -16.82 7.35 -4.47
C HIS A 93 -16.20 7.80 -3.14
N LEU A 94 -15.08 7.18 -2.75
CA LEU A 94 -14.43 7.38 -1.46
C LEU A 94 -13.55 8.64 -1.42
N HIS A 95 -12.66 8.80 -2.41
CA HIS A 95 -11.57 9.80 -2.34
C HIS A 95 -11.78 11.01 -3.22
N LYS A 96 -12.67 10.88 -4.22
CA LYS A 96 -13.01 11.95 -5.18
C LYS A 96 -11.76 12.69 -5.67
N PRO A 97 -10.73 11.97 -6.18
CA PRO A 97 -9.45 12.57 -6.50
C PRO A 97 -9.65 13.72 -7.51
N PRO A 98 -8.98 14.86 -7.33
CA PRO A 98 -9.19 16.01 -8.21
C PRO A 98 -8.76 15.66 -9.64
N ASN A 99 -9.46 16.23 -10.63
CA ASN A 99 -8.91 16.28 -11.98
C ASN A 99 -7.66 17.17 -11.93
N PHE A 100 -6.50 16.63 -12.30
CA PHE A 100 -5.28 17.42 -12.39
C PHE A 100 -5.32 18.22 -13.69
N SER A 101 -6.13 19.29 -13.72
CA SER A 101 -6.22 20.21 -14.86
C SER A 101 -4.90 20.93 -15.05
N LEU A 102 -4.15 20.45 -16.04
CA LEU A 102 -2.83 20.92 -16.44
C LEU A 102 -2.89 21.13 -17.94
N GLY A 103 -2.32 22.24 -18.44
CA GLY A 103 -2.42 22.62 -19.85
C GLY A 103 -2.03 21.49 -20.81
N ASP A 104 -2.77 21.39 -21.92
CA ASP A 104 -2.72 20.36 -22.94
C ASP A 104 -2.83 18.91 -22.43
N GLY A 105 -4.05 18.59 -21.98
CA GLY A 105 -4.55 17.24 -21.77
C GLY A 105 -4.88 16.94 -20.31
N ASP A 106 -6.16 16.66 -20.03
CA ASP A 106 -6.64 16.26 -18.70
C ASP A 106 -5.80 15.11 -18.12
N GLN A 107 -4.95 15.41 -17.14
CA GLN A 107 -4.29 14.40 -16.32
C GLN A 107 -5.33 13.86 -15.35
N LYS A 108 -6.04 12.82 -15.79
CA LYS A 108 -7.00 12.09 -14.95
C LYS A 108 -6.25 11.20 -13.95
N THR A 109 -6.90 10.89 -12.85
CA THR A 109 -6.43 9.82 -11.97
C THR A 109 -6.68 8.49 -12.67
N GLU A 110 -5.65 7.66 -12.74
CA GLU A 110 -5.71 6.29 -13.28
C GLU A 110 -5.45 5.29 -12.15
N LEU A 111 -5.79 4.02 -12.38
CA LEU A 111 -5.61 2.92 -11.45
C LEU A 111 -4.97 1.72 -12.16
N LEU A 112 -4.08 1.02 -11.45
CA LEU A 112 -3.43 -0.21 -11.92
C LEU A 112 -3.61 -1.33 -10.88
N ILE A 113 -4.17 -2.47 -11.30
CA ILE A 113 -4.36 -3.63 -10.43
C ILE A 113 -3.04 -4.39 -10.27
N THR A 114 -2.38 -4.23 -9.13
CA THR A 114 -1.10 -4.88 -8.81
C THR A 114 -1.29 -6.20 -8.05
N THR A 115 -0.25 -7.04 -8.05
CA THR A 115 -0.13 -8.26 -7.22
C THR A 115 0.12 -7.96 -5.73
N GLY A 116 -0.47 -6.88 -5.19
CA GLY A 116 -0.31 -6.41 -3.81
C GLY A 116 0.53 -5.12 -3.66
N SER A 117 0.46 -4.49 -2.48
CA SER A 117 1.15 -3.21 -2.18
C SER A 117 2.66 -3.30 -2.41
N GLN A 118 3.33 -4.36 -1.92
CA GLN A 118 4.77 -4.53 -2.07
C GLN A 118 5.22 -4.48 -3.54
N HIS A 119 4.48 -5.11 -4.47
CA HIS A 119 4.76 -5.04 -5.90
C HIS A 119 4.53 -3.63 -6.47
N GLY A 120 3.46 -2.95 -6.03
CA GLY A 120 3.21 -1.55 -6.37
C GLY A 120 4.33 -0.62 -5.92
N LEU A 121 4.81 -0.79 -4.68
CA LEU A 121 5.93 -0.05 -4.12
C LEU A 121 7.24 -0.33 -4.85
N CYS A 122 7.56 -1.59 -5.18
CA CYS A 122 8.75 -1.92 -5.98
C CYS A 122 8.76 -1.14 -7.30
N MET A 123 7.64 -1.12 -8.03
CA MET A 123 7.53 -0.40 -9.29
C MET A 123 7.54 1.13 -9.11
N ALA A 124 6.93 1.64 -8.03
CA ALA A 124 6.92 3.07 -7.72
C ALA A 124 8.31 3.59 -7.33
N PHE A 125 9.02 2.89 -6.45
CA PHE A 125 10.39 3.24 -6.09
C PHE A 125 11.36 3.04 -7.28
N GLU A 126 11.28 1.95 -8.03
CA GLU A 126 12.12 1.80 -9.24
C GLU A 126 11.80 2.85 -10.32
N MET A 127 10.58 3.40 -10.36
CA MET A 127 10.25 4.52 -11.24
C MET A 127 10.93 5.83 -10.82
N LEU A 128 11.03 6.07 -9.51
CA LEU A 128 11.27 7.40 -8.94
C LEU A 128 12.69 7.57 -8.36
N PHE A 129 13.26 6.50 -7.80
CA PHE A 129 14.48 6.51 -7.01
C PHE A 129 15.74 6.36 -7.86
N ARG A 130 16.83 6.98 -7.42
CA ARG A 130 18.19 6.85 -7.97
C ARG A 130 19.10 6.31 -6.86
N GLU A 131 20.24 5.73 -7.23
CA GLU A 131 21.24 5.36 -6.22
C GLU A 131 21.71 6.61 -5.47
N GLY A 132 21.70 6.58 -4.13
CA GLY A 132 22.04 7.71 -3.27
C GLY A 132 20.96 8.79 -3.07
N ASP A 133 19.74 8.62 -3.60
CA ASP A 133 18.65 9.59 -3.39
C ASP A 133 18.26 9.71 -1.90
N LYS A 134 17.79 10.91 -1.52
CA LYS A 134 17.17 11.18 -0.21
C LYS A 134 15.69 10.81 -0.20
N VAL A 135 15.23 10.15 0.87
CA VAL A 135 13.82 9.81 1.10
C VAL A 135 13.35 10.33 2.45
N LEU A 136 12.21 11.04 2.47
CA LEU A 136 11.52 11.41 3.70
C LEU A 136 10.60 10.27 4.12
N MET A 137 10.66 9.86 5.39
CA MET A 137 9.86 8.76 5.94
C MET A 137 9.48 9.06 7.39
N SER A 138 8.35 8.54 7.87
CA SER A 138 8.06 8.48 9.30
C SER A 138 9.08 7.58 10.01
N SER A 139 9.49 7.96 11.22
CA SER A 139 10.07 7.03 12.19
C SER A 139 8.96 6.60 13.17
N PRO A 140 8.83 5.30 13.50
CA PRO A 140 9.51 4.14 12.90
C PRO A 140 9.06 3.81 11.45
N VAL A 141 9.81 2.96 10.74
CA VAL A 141 9.64 2.65 9.31
C VAL A 141 9.15 1.21 9.08
N TYR A 142 8.23 1.00 8.13
CA TYR A 142 7.88 -0.35 7.67
C TYR A 142 9.09 -1.06 7.02
N SER A 143 9.52 -2.16 7.64
CA SER A 143 10.69 -2.95 7.21
C SER A 143 10.60 -3.47 5.77
N GLY A 144 9.41 -3.73 5.24
CA GLY A 144 9.24 -4.14 3.84
C GLY A 144 9.58 -3.03 2.84
N THR A 145 9.36 -1.77 3.19
CA THR A 145 9.78 -0.62 2.37
C THR A 145 11.28 -0.38 2.47
N ARG A 146 11.87 -0.57 3.66
CA ARG A 146 13.33 -0.60 3.84
C ARG A 146 13.97 -1.63 2.88
N SER A 147 13.47 -2.87 2.84
CA SER A 147 13.97 -3.91 1.92
C SER A 147 13.87 -3.58 0.43
N ILE A 148 12.97 -2.69 0.01
CA ILE A 148 12.91 -2.19 -1.38
C ILE A 148 14.00 -1.13 -1.63
N LEU A 149 14.24 -0.27 -0.64
CA LEU A 149 15.09 0.91 -0.77
C LEU A 149 16.57 0.62 -0.54
N GLU A 150 16.96 -0.28 0.36
CA GLU A 150 18.37 -0.57 0.68
C GLU A 150 19.29 -0.83 -0.54
N PRO A 151 18.87 -1.54 -1.61
CA PRO A 151 19.68 -1.69 -2.82
C PRO A 151 20.07 -0.38 -3.52
N TYR A 152 19.31 0.70 -3.30
CA TYR A 152 19.58 2.04 -3.83
C TYR A 152 20.47 2.89 -2.90
N LYS A 153 20.92 2.37 -1.75
CA LYS A 153 21.76 3.08 -0.77
C LYS A 153 21.22 4.48 -0.41
N PRO A 154 19.95 4.59 0.02
CA PRO A 154 19.28 5.86 0.26
C PRO A 154 19.86 6.62 1.45
N GLU A 155 19.73 7.95 1.43
CA GLU A 155 19.83 8.76 2.65
C GLU A 155 18.43 8.91 3.28
N TYR A 156 18.21 8.24 4.41
CA TYR A 156 16.93 8.28 5.13
C TYR A 156 16.78 9.58 5.94
N LEU A 157 15.93 10.49 5.47
CA LEU A 157 15.52 11.68 6.20
C LEU A 157 14.33 11.36 7.10
N LEU A 158 14.61 10.67 8.22
CA LEU A 158 13.59 10.30 9.19
C LEU A 158 12.91 11.52 9.81
N VAL A 159 11.58 11.55 9.73
CA VAL A 159 10.68 12.54 10.32
C VAL A 159 10.09 11.96 11.60
N GLU A 160 10.09 12.73 12.69
CA GLU A 160 9.52 12.31 13.97
C GLU A 160 8.00 12.11 13.87
N SER A 161 7.50 11.12 14.60
CA SER A 161 6.06 10.85 14.76
C SER A 161 5.66 10.89 16.24
N ASP A 162 4.38 11.13 16.50
CA ASP A 162 3.76 10.99 17.82
C ASP A 162 2.40 10.27 17.72
N LYS A 163 1.51 10.43 18.71
CA LYS A 163 0.18 9.82 18.74
C LYS A 163 -0.70 10.15 17.52
N ASP A 164 -0.45 11.26 16.83
CA ASP A 164 -1.21 11.74 15.67
C ASP A 164 -0.42 11.55 14.36
N GLY A 165 0.55 10.63 14.33
CA GLY A 165 1.39 10.31 13.17
C GLY A 165 2.60 11.24 13.00
N MET A 166 3.03 11.43 11.75
CA MET A 166 4.19 12.29 11.39
C MET A 166 3.97 13.76 11.77
N LYS A 167 4.99 14.40 12.34
CA LYS A 167 4.97 15.81 12.76
C LYS A 167 5.36 16.77 11.62
N PRO A 168 4.48 17.71 11.18
CA PRO A 168 4.78 18.68 10.13
C PRO A 168 6.01 19.55 10.41
N GLU A 169 6.26 19.90 11.68
CA GLU A 169 7.42 20.70 12.09
C GLU A 169 8.72 19.91 11.89
N SER A 170 8.71 18.61 12.18
CA SER A 170 9.88 17.75 11.95
C SER A 170 10.15 17.63 10.45
N LEU A 171 9.13 17.47 9.62
CA LEU A 171 9.26 17.45 8.15
C LEU A 171 9.88 18.77 7.64
N LYS A 172 9.35 19.92 8.09
CA LYS A 172 9.87 21.24 7.74
C LYS A 172 11.31 21.46 8.21
N ASN A 173 11.67 20.97 9.39
CA ASN A 173 13.04 21.06 9.93
C ASN A 173 14.04 20.15 9.19
N LYS A 174 13.60 19.03 8.59
CA LYS A 174 14.45 18.23 7.71
C LYS A 174 14.70 18.97 6.38
N LEU A 175 13.68 19.66 5.87
CA LEU A 175 13.71 20.40 4.62
C LEU A 175 14.39 21.78 4.68
N SER A 176 14.60 22.36 5.87
CA SER A 176 15.19 23.70 6.03
C SER A 176 16.65 23.84 5.59
N ARG A 177 17.28 22.75 5.16
CA ARG A 177 18.61 22.73 4.52
C ARG A 177 18.57 23.25 3.07
N TRP A 178 17.39 23.27 2.44
CA TRP A 178 17.19 23.68 1.06
C TRP A 178 16.27 24.91 0.96
N SER A 179 16.46 25.67 -0.11
CA SER A 179 15.48 26.64 -0.58
C SER A 179 14.28 25.92 -1.24
N LYS A 180 13.24 26.66 -1.65
CA LYS A 180 12.15 26.08 -2.44
C LYS A 180 12.54 25.97 -3.92
N GLU A 181 13.42 26.87 -4.35
CA GLU A 181 13.95 27.03 -5.69
C GLU A 181 14.87 25.87 -6.08
N ASP A 182 15.57 25.28 -5.11
CA ASP A 182 16.27 23.99 -5.20
C ASP A 182 15.39 22.88 -5.79
N ALA A 183 14.08 22.94 -5.55
CA ALA A 183 13.12 21.98 -6.08
C ALA A 183 12.83 22.11 -7.59
N TYR A 184 13.59 22.98 -8.28
CA TYR A 184 13.58 23.18 -9.73
C TYR A 184 14.99 23.17 -10.35
N SER A 185 16.03 22.92 -9.54
CA SER A 185 17.39 22.69 -10.04
C SER A 185 17.66 21.20 -10.30
N ASP A 186 18.36 20.91 -11.39
CA ASP A 186 18.83 19.56 -11.74
C ASP A 186 20.09 19.15 -10.97
N THR A 187 20.81 20.09 -10.36
CA THR A 187 22.01 19.83 -9.54
C THR A 187 21.73 19.78 -8.05
N SER A 188 20.50 20.05 -7.61
CA SER A 188 20.12 20.02 -6.19
C SER A 188 19.88 18.60 -5.71
N ASP A 189 20.33 18.31 -4.50
CA ASP A 189 20.18 17.02 -3.83
C ASP A 189 18.94 16.93 -2.93
N ILE A 190 18.05 17.94 -2.98
CA ILE A 190 16.80 18.01 -2.22
C ILE A 190 15.96 16.71 -2.37
N PRO A 191 15.42 16.13 -1.28
CA PRO A 191 14.56 14.96 -1.35
C PRO A 191 13.38 15.18 -2.30
N ARG A 192 13.19 14.24 -3.23
CA ARG A 192 12.11 14.31 -4.22
C ARG A 192 10.84 13.58 -3.77
N LEU A 193 10.95 12.71 -2.76
CA LEU A 193 9.88 11.80 -2.31
C LEU A 193 9.65 11.83 -0.79
N LEU A 194 8.38 11.74 -0.41
CA LEU A 194 7.90 11.40 0.92
C LEU A 194 7.17 10.06 0.85
N TYR A 195 7.58 9.06 1.64
CA TYR A 195 6.82 7.84 1.87
C TYR A 195 6.12 7.89 3.23
N THR A 196 4.85 7.47 3.29
CA THR A 196 4.08 7.40 4.53
C THR A 196 3.05 6.27 4.49
N VAL A 197 2.84 5.62 5.65
CA VAL A 197 1.68 4.77 5.93
C VAL A 197 0.75 5.61 6.81
N PRO A 198 -0.30 6.25 6.27
CA PRO A 198 -0.95 7.36 6.97
C PRO A 198 -2.08 6.90 7.90
N ASN A 199 -2.48 5.63 7.83
CA ASN A 199 -3.55 5.04 8.64
C ASN A 199 -3.05 3.74 9.26
N GLY A 200 -3.19 3.60 10.59
CA GLY A 200 -2.79 2.39 11.31
C GLY A 200 -1.36 1.95 11.02
N ASP A 201 -0.42 2.90 11.03
CA ASP A 201 0.96 2.76 10.59
C ASP A 201 1.64 1.45 11.04
N ASN A 202 2.52 0.92 10.20
CA ASN A 202 3.32 -0.25 10.54
C ASN A 202 4.78 0.17 10.78
N PRO A 203 5.25 0.19 12.04
CA PRO A 203 4.74 -0.58 13.17
C PRO A 203 3.85 0.15 14.19
N SER A 204 3.70 1.49 14.12
CA SER A 204 3.29 2.27 15.29
C SER A 204 1.80 2.19 15.67
N GLY A 205 0.92 1.85 14.73
CA GLY A 205 -0.54 1.74 14.91
C GLY A 205 -1.30 3.08 14.95
N VAL A 206 -0.61 4.22 14.75
CA VAL A 206 -1.23 5.56 14.74
C VAL A 206 -1.71 5.94 13.34
N SER A 207 -2.56 6.96 13.24
CA SER A 207 -3.05 7.52 11.98
C SER A 207 -2.80 9.04 11.93
N LEU A 208 -2.50 9.57 10.75
CA LEU A 208 -2.43 11.00 10.49
C LEU A 208 -3.82 11.64 10.53
N THR A 209 -3.95 12.68 11.36
CA THR A 209 -5.14 13.55 11.38
C THR A 209 -5.31 14.32 10.08
N LEU A 210 -6.54 14.76 9.77
CA LEU A 210 -6.83 15.55 8.57
C LEU A 210 -6.05 16.88 8.53
N GLU A 211 -5.82 17.49 9.70
CA GLU A 211 -4.99 18.70 9.85
C GLU A 211 -3.56 18.43 9.41
N ARG A 212 -2.89 17.41 10.00
CA ARG A 212 -1.53 17.03 9.62
C ARG A 212 -1.40 16.63 8.17
N ARG A 213 -2.40 15.94 7.58
CA ARG A 213 -2.42 15.64 6.14
C ARG A 213 -2.39 16.91 5.30
N ARG A 214 -3.13 17.96 5.68
CA ARG A 214 -3.13 19.25 4.98
C ARG A 214 -1.80 19.98 5.14
N ASP A 215 -1.21 19.98 6.33
CA ASP A 215 0.07 20.66 6.58
C ASP A 215 1.23 19.95 5.86
N ILE A 216 1.31 18.62 5.94
CA ILE A 216 2.27 17.80 5.20
C ILE A 216 2.10 18.01 3.69
N TYR A 217 0.86 17.97 3.19
CA TYR A 217 0.58 18.23 1.77
C TYR A 217 1.04 19.63 1.36
N LYS A 218 0.80 20.67 2.18
CA LYS A 218 1.23 22.04 1.92
C LYS A 218 2.76 22.17 1.93
N ILE A 219 3.46 21.48 2.84
CA ILE A 219 4.94 21.43 2.85
C ILE A 219 5.45 20.74 1.57
N CYS A 220 4.85 19.61 1.18
CA CYS A 220 5.21 18.91 -0.06
C CYS A 220 4.93 19.74 -1.32
N GLN A 221 3.87 20.56 -1.34
CA GLN A 221 3.64 21.53 -2.41
C GLN A 221 4.75 22.60 -2.45
N ASP A 222 5.10 23.16 -1.30
CA ASP A 222 6.09 24.25 -1.19
C ASP A 222 7.51 23.83 -1.60
N TYR A 223 7.88 22.57 -1.39
CA TYR A 223 9.18 22.00 -1.77
C TYR A 223 9.09 21.06 -3.00
N ASN A 224 7.96 21.02 -3.70
CA ASN A 224 7.72 20.19 -4.90
C ASN A 224 8.15 18.71 -4.71
N ILE A 225 7.61 18.08 -3.67
CA ILE A 225 7.85 16.70 -3.23
C ILE A 225 6.65 15.82 -3.61
N LEU A 226 6.91 14.65 -4.18
CA LEU A 226 5.88 13.66 -4.48
C LEU A 226 5.63 12.76 -3.27
N ILE A 227 4.36 12.52 -2.94
CA ILE A 227 3.96 11.66 -1.82
C ILE A 227 3.63 10.26 -2.35
N ILE A 228 4.24 9.24 -1.75
CA ILE A 228 3.86 7.83 -1.88
C ILE A 228 3.10 7.44 -0.60
N GLU A 229 1.79 7.28 -0.76
CA GLU A 229 0.90 6.81 0.30
C GLU A 229 0.73 5.29 0.17
N ASP A 230 1.33 4.53 1.10
CA ASP A 230 1.08 3.08 1.22
C ASP A 230 0.01 2.86 2.27
N ASP A 231 -1.23 2.63 1.85
CA ASP A 231 -2.34 2.49 2.79
C ASP A 231 -3.02 1.11 2.78
N PRO A 232 -2.33 0.07 3.31
CA PRO A 232 -2.94 -1.24 3.50
C PRO A 232 -3.90 -1.28 4.68
N TYR A 233 -4.06 -0.22 5.50
CA TYR A 233 -4.84 -0.25 6.75
C TYR A 233 -5.93 0.81 6.92
N TYR A 234 -6.12 1.76 6.00
CA TYR A 234 -7.24 1.60 5.09
C TYR A 234 -8.63 1.45 5.75
N PHE A 235 -9.21 0.27 5.47
CA PHE A 235 -10.45 -0.25 6.05
C PHE A 235 -10.35 -0.72 7.51
N LEU A 236 -9.18 -0.67 8.15
CA LEU A 236 -8.95 -1.12 9.54
C LEU A 236 -8.82 0.06 10.52
N GLN A 237 -9.21 1.28 10.12
CA GLN A 237 -9.36 2.36 11.07
C GLN A 237 -10.59 2.14 11.97
N PHE A 238 -10.44 2.44 13.25
CA PHE A 238 -11.50 2.29 14.24
C PHE A 238 -12.45 3.50 14.30
N ASN A 239 -12.11 4.55 13.55
CA ASN A 239 -12.99 5.64 13.12
C ASN A 239 -12.98 5.64 11.57
N LYS A 240 -14.10 5.92 10.89
CA LYS A 240 -14.43 5.27 9.60
C LYS A 240 -13.59 5.66 8.33
N TYR A 241 -13.35 4.62 7.48
CA TYR A 241 -13.17 4.60 5.98
C TYR A 241 -11.83 5.01 5.30
N GLN A 242 -11.28 4.45 4.17
CA GLN A 242 -11.36 3.18 3.35
C GLN A 242 -10.39 3.15 2.09
N SER A 243 -9.87 1.98 1.60
CA SER A 243 -9.31 1.63 0.22
C SER A 243 -7.91 0.96 0.07
N ARG A 244 -7.67 0.16 -1.02
CA ARG A 244 -6.38 -0.50 -1.39
C ARG A 244 -6.22 -0.76 -2.91
N PHE A 245 -5.30 -0.07 -3.58
CA PHE A 245 -4.81 -0.28 -4.97
C PHE A 245 -3.68 0.74 -5.23
N VAL A 246 -3.02 0.73 -6.39
CA VAL A 246 -2.17 1.87 -6.81
C VAL A 246 -2.98 2.79 -7.72
N SER A 247 -3.14 4.05 -7.30
CA SER A 247 -3.77 5.12 -8.08
C SER A 247 -2.94 6.39 -8.07
N GLY A 248 -3.12 7.24 -9.07
CA GLY A 248 -2.43 8.52 -9.15
C GLY A 248 -2.54 9.18 -10.52
N PRO A 249 -1.78 10.26 -10.75
CA PRO A 249 -1.74 10.94 -12.05
C PRO A 249 -1.38 9.97 -13.18
N LYS A 250 -2.13 10.02 -14.28
CA LYS A 250 -1.95 9.20 -15.48
C LYS A 250 -0.49 9.07 -15.93
N ALA A 251 0.26 10.16 -15.95
CA ALA A 251 1.68 10.17 -16.32
C ALA A 251 2.54 9.20 -15.49
N LEU A 252 2.28 9.07 -14.18
CA LEU A 252 3.02 8.17 -13.28
C LEU A 252 2.51 6.73 -13.40
N ILE A 253 1.19 6.53 -13.36
CA ILE A 253 0.56 5.20 -13.48
C ILE A 253 0.95 4.53 -14.80
N TYR A 254 1.08 5.29 -15.89
CA TYR A 254 1.56 4.77 -17.17
C TYR A 254 2.98 4.19 -17.10
N ARG A 255 3.92 4.81 -16.35
CA ARG A 255 5.28 4.24 -16.21
C ARG A 255 5.28 2.97 -15.36
N ILE A 256 4.45 2.93 -14.31
CA ILE A 256 4.23 1.72 -13.50
C ILE A 256 3.62 0.60 -14.37
N GLN A 257 2.67 0.91 -15.26
CA GLN A 257 2.12 -0.05 -16.23
C GLN A 257 3.22 -0.60 -17.16
N LEU A 258 4.14 0.25 -17.64
CA LEU A 258 5.26 -0.20 -18.49
C LEU A 258 6.25 -1.10 -17.75
N HIS A 259 6.48 -0.88 -16.44
CA HIS A 259 7.20 -1.83 -15.61
C HIS A 259 6.42 -3.15 -15.55
N MET A 260 5.12 -3.10 -15.25
CA MET A 260 4.26 -4.28 -15.12
C MET A 260 4.16 -5.10 -16.43
N GLU A 261 4.13 -4.44 -17.60
CA GLU A 261 4.21 -5.07 -18.93
C GLU A 261 5.50 -5.87 -19.13
N ALA A 262 6.61 -5.45 -18.50
CA ALA A 262 7.92 -6.09 -18.62
C ALA A 262 8.19 -7.15 -17.54
N SER A 263 7.51 -7.10 -16.39
CA SER A 263 7.77 -7.97 -15.24
C SER A 263 6.76 -9.11 -15.07
N VAL A 264 5.45 -8.83 -15.13
CA VAL A 264 4.39 -9.80 -14.78
C VAL A 264 3.21 -9.82 -15.76
N LEU A 265 3.20 -8.99 -16.80
CA LEU A 265 2.14 -8.78 -17.81
C LEU A 265 0.81 -8.22 -17.29
N HIS A 266 0.23 -8.85 -16.26
CA HIS A 266 -0.92 -8.42 -15.46
C HIS A 266 -1.04 -9.32 -14.22
N SER A 267 -1.74 -8.87 -13.18
CA SER A 267 -2.05 -9.71 -12.02
C SER A 267 -2.93 -10.91 -12.41
N SER A 268 -2.88 -12.01 -11.65
CA SER A 268 -3.67 -13.24 -11.90
C SER A 268 -5.15 -12.92 -12.22
N ALA A 269 -5.59 -13.18 -13.45
CA ALA A 269 -6.93 -12.83 -13.90
C ALA A 269 -8.01 -13.74 -13.28
N VAL A 270 -7.68 -14.97 -12.88
CA VAL A 270 -8.53 -15.82 -12.03
C VAL A 270 -8.75 -15.18 -10.66
N SER A 271 -7.68 -14.72 -10.00
CA SER A 271 -7.80 -14.03 -8.69
C SER A 271 -8.59 -12.73 -8.81
N GLN A 272 -8.36 -11.96 -9.89
CA GLN A 272 -9.16 -10.78 -10.19
C GLN A 272 -10.64 -11.12 -10.42
N MET A 273 -10.96 -12.23 -11.10
CA MET A 273 -12.35 -12.63 -11.37
C MET A 273 -13.08 -13.05 -10.10
N ILE A 274 -12.42 -13.79 -9.19
CA ILE A 274 -12.99 -14.15 -7.87
C ILE A 274 -13.34 -12.88 -7.08
N ILE A 275 -12.39 -11.92 -7.01
CA ILE A 275 -12.59 -10.64 -6.33
C ILE A 275 -13.71 -9.84 -7.02
N PHE A 276 -13.71 -9.77 -8.35
CA PHE A 276 -14.75 -9.06 -9.10
C PHE A 276 -16.14 -9.63 -8.84
N LYS A 277 -16.33 -10.95 -8.89
CA LYS A 277 -17.62 -11.58 -8.60
C LYS A 277 -18.08 -11.37 -7.17
N LEU A 278 -17.17 -11.29 -6.21
CA LEU A 278 -17.49 -10.92 -4.83
C LEU A 278 -17.97 -9.47 -4.71
N LEU A 279 -17.26 -8.53 -5.33
CA LEU A 279 -17.56 -7.10 -5.30
C LEU A 279 -18.79 -6.72 -6.16
N GLU A 280 -19.04 -7.45 -7.25
CA GLU A 280 -20.25 -7.40 -8.07
C GLU A 280 -21.48 -7.86 -7.25
N LYS A 281 -21.36 -8.99 -6.54
CA LYS A 281 -22.43 -9.51 -5.66
C LYS A 281 -22.71 -8.61 -4.45
N TRP A 282 -21.68 -8.10 -3.80
CA TRP A 282 -21.82 -7.24 -2.62
C TRP A 282 -22.24 -5.80 -2.95
N GLY A 283 -21.94 -5.33 -4.17
CA GLY A 283 -22.02 -3.91 -4.50
C GLY A 283 -21.09 -3.07 -3.62
N MET A 284 -21.29 -1.75 -3.62
CA MET A 284 -20.57 -0.88 -2.70
C MET A 284 -20.98 -1.17 -1.25
N ASP A 285 -22.27 -1.12 -0.94
CA ASP A 285 -22.80 -1.19 0.43
C ASP A 285 -22.42 -2.47 1.16
N GLY A 286 -22.50 -3.64 0.51
CA GLY A 286 -22.08 -4.91 1.11
C GLY A 286 -20.58 -4.97 1.37
N PHE A 287 -19.78 -4.33 0.51
CA PHE A 287 -18.34 -4.20 0.72
C PHE A 287 -18.00 -3.21 1.85
N LEU A 288 -18.73 -2.09 1.97
CA LEU A 288 -18.59 -1.16 3.10
C LEU A 288 -18.93 -1.86 4.42
N ALA A 289 -20.08 -2.56 4.47
CA ALA A 289 -20.56 -3.28 5.64
C ALA A 289 -19.63 -4.43 6.05
N HIS A 290 -19.08 -5.18 5.09
CA HIS A 290 -18.06 -6.19 5.37
C HIS A 290 -16.81 -5.55 5.98
N SER A 291 -16.34 -4.43 5.40
CA SER A 291 -15.16 -3.71 5.89
C SER A 291 -15.36 -3.16 7.30
N GLU A 292 -16.53 -2.59 7.60
CA GLU A 292 -16.91 -2.10 8.93
C GLU A 292 -16.93 -3.23 9.96
N LYS A 293 -17.57 -4.37 9.65
CA LYS A 293 -17.55 -5.58 10.50
C LYS A 293 -16.13 -6.09 10.77
N VAL A 294 -15.22 -5.98 9.80
CA VAL A 294 -13.81 -6.35 9.98
C VAL A 294 -13.11 -5.32 10.89
N ALA A 295 -13.33 -4.02 10.70
CA ALA A 295 -12.78 -2.97 11.57
C ALA A 295 -13.25 -3.14 13.03
N GLU A 296 -14.55 -3.37 13.25
CA GLU A 296 -15.15 -3.68 14.56
C GLU A 296 -14.48 -4.89 15.23
N PHE A 297 -14.24 -5.97 14.48
CA PHE A 297 -13.53 -7.13 14.99
C PHE A 297 -12.12 -6.77 15.47
N TYR A 298 -11.34 -6.03 14.68
CA TYR A 298 -9.99 -5.61 15.08
C TYR A 298 -9.99 -4.60 16.24
N GLN A 299 -10.99 -3.72 16.30
CA GLN A 299 -11.25 -2.84 17.44
C GLN A 299 -11.44 -3.65 18.72
N GLN A 300 -12.33 -4.65 18.71
CA GLN A 300 -12.53 -5.53 19.86
C GLN A 300 -11.23 -6.26 20.27
N ARG A 301 -10.39 -6.69 19.32
CA ARG A 301 -9.07 -7.31 19.62
C ARG A 301 -8.09 -6.31 20.25
N ARG A 302 -8.00 -5.10 19.72
CA ARG A 302 -7.22 -4.00 20.31
C ARG A 302 -7.69 -3.74 21.75
N ASP A 303 -9.00 -3.63 21.97
CA ASP A 303 -9.55 -3.27 23.28
C ASP A 303 -9.31 -4.37 24.33
N VAL A 304 -9.30 -5.65 23.93
CA VAL A 304 -8.87 -6.76 24.80
C VAL A 304 -7.37 -6.67 25.12
N MET A 305 -6.53 -6.40 24.11
CA MET A 305 -5.08 -6.23 24.29
C MET A 305 -4.76 -5.07 25.24
N LEU A 306 -5.44 -3.92 25.09
CA LEU A 306 -5.26 -2.74 25.93
C LEU A 306 -5.65 -3.03 27.38
N ARG A 307 -6.82 -3.65 27.64
CA ARG A 307 -7.19 -4.07 29.00
C ARG A 307 -6.18 -5.02 29.65
N ALA A 308 -5.52 -5.87 28.87
CA ALA A 308 -4.44 -6.72 29.36
C ALA A 308 -3.16 -5.91 29.66
N ALA A 309 -2.79 -4.96 28.80
CA ALA A 309 -1.67 -4.05 29.04
C ALA A 309 -1.91 -3.16 30.28
N ASP A 310 -3.09 -2.56 30.42
CA ASP A 310 -3.49 -1.78 31.60
C ASP A 310 -3.36 -2.62 32.88
N LYS A 311 -3.84 -3.87 32.87
CA LYS A 311 -3.81 -4.76 34.03
C LYS A 311 -2.40 -5.21 34.44
N TRP A 312 -1.52 -5.48 33.48
CA TRP A 312 -0.26 -6.19 33.73
C TRP A 312 1.02 -5.38 33.48
N LEU A 313 0.94 -4.26 32.75
CA LEU A 313 2.10 -3.50 32.27
C LEU A 313 2.07 -2.00 32.66
N THR A 314 1.02 -1.52 33.33
CA THR A 314 0.99 -0.17 33.90
C THR A 314 2.19 0.06 34.83
N GLY A 315 2.96 1.11 34.56
CA GLY A 315 4.21 1.43 35.27
C GLY A 315 5.44 0.62 34.83
N LEU A 316 5.29 -0.34 33.92
CA LEU A 316 6.37 -1.15 33.34
C LEU A 316 6.59 -0.88 31.85
N ALA A 317 5.59 -0.37 31.15
CA ALA A 317 5.61 -0.07 29.73
C ALA A 317 4.86 1.24 29.40
N GLU A 318 5.17 1.80 28.23
CA GLU A 318 4.54 2.98 27.65
C GLU A 318 3.98 2.62 26.26
N TRP A 319 2.74 3.00 25.95
CA TRP A 319 2.13 2.77 24.64
C TRP A 319 1.11 3.86 24.28
N ASN A 320 0.89 4.07 22.99
CA ASN A 320 -0.24 4.86 22.48
C ASN A 320 -1.42 3.94 22.14
N VAL A 321 -2.65 4.43 22.24
CA VAL A 321 -3.86 3.70 21.82
C VAL A 321 -3.94 3.70 20.28
N PRO A 322 -3.92 2.53 19.61
CA PRO A 322 -3.98 2.49 18.15
C PRO A 322 -5.33 2.99 17.61
N THR A 323 -5.28 3.89 16.63
CA THR A 323 -6.46 4.47 15.95
C THR A 323 -6.88 3.67 14.73
N GLY A 324 -6.02 2.77 14.23
CA GLY A 324 -6.34 1.82 13.17
C GLY A 324 -5.32 0.70 13.05
N GLY A 325 -5.51 -0.15 12.04
CA GLY A 325 -4.59 -1.23 11.70
C GLY A 325 -4.65 -2.41 12.67
N MET A 326 -3.51 -3.04 12.90
CA MET A 326 -3.42 -4.31 13.64
C MET A 326 -2.26 -4.33 14.65
N PHE A 327 -1.66 -3.19 14.96
CA PHE A 327 -0.41 -3.11 15.71
C PHE A 327 -0.55 -2.27 16.97
N LEU A 328 0.14 -2.71 18.02
CA LEU A 328 0.39 -1.94 19.23
C LEU A 328 1.90 -1.79 19.38
N TRP A 329 2.36 -0.55 19.46
CA TRP A 329 3.77 -0.19 19.61
C TRP A 329 4.03 0.20 21.06
N MET A 330 4.91 -0.56 21.72
CA MET A 330 5.03 -0.55 23.18
C MET A 330 6.50 -0.49 23.60
N LYS A 331 6.87 0.61 24.26
CA LYS A 331 8.19 0.86 24.82
C LYS A 331 8.26 0.23 26.22
N LEU A 332 9.38 -0.42 26.53
CA LEU A 332 9.65 -1.13 27.77
C LEU A 332 10.88 -0.50 28.45
N PRO A 333 10.74 0.58 29.25
CA PRO A 333 11.88 1.32 29.80
C PRO A 333 12.87 0.48 30.61
N GLY A 334 12.42 -0.63 31.22
CA GLY A 334 13.27 -1.58 31.95
C GLY A 334 14.00 -2.62 31.10
N VAL A 335 13.90 -2.58 29.76
CA VAL A 335 14.45 -3.61 28.85
C VAL A 335 15.41 -2.98 27.84
N GLN A 336 16.71 -3.12 28.05
CA GLN A 336 17.77 -2.56 27.20
C GLN A 336 17.83 -3.16 25.78
N ASP A 337 17.43 -4.41 25.64
CA ASP A 337 17.36 -5.13 24.37
C ASP A 337 16.12 -6.03 24.34
N THR A 338 15.13 -5.62 23.55
CA THR A 338 13.89 -6.38 23.36
C THR A 338 14.09 -7.65 22.53
N LYS A 339 15.08 -7.69 21.63
CA LYS A 339 15.43 -8.89 20.86
C LYS A 339 16.00 -9.97 21.76
N ASP A 340 16.92 -9.59 22.66
CA ASP A 340 17.44 -10.50 23.68
C ASP A 340 16.34 -10.99 24.64
N MET A 341 15.48 -10.06 25.10
CA MET A 341 14.33 -10.39 25.94
C MET A 341 13.37 -11.37 25.24
N ILE A 342 13.05 -11.16 23.96
CA ILE A 342 12.19 -12.06 23.19
C ILE A 342 12.82 -13.46 23.11
N MET A 343 14.07 -13.54 22.64
CA MET A 343 14.73 -14.82 22.38
C MET A 343 15.03 -15.61 23.65
N LYS A 344 15.46 -14.95 24.74
CA LYS A 344 15.84 -15.64 25.99
C LYS A 344 14.69 -15.84 26.98
N LYS A 345 13.65 -14.99 26.97
CA LYS A 345 12.55 -15.01 27.95
C LYS A 345 11.19 -15.25 27.31
N ALA A 346 10.75 -14.43 26.35
CA ALA A 346 9.38 -14.50 25.82
C ALA A 346 9.11 -15.82 25.07
N MET A 347 10.06 -16.29 24.25
CA MET A 347 9.96 -17.57 23.55
C MET A 347 9.82 -18.77 24.51
N LYS A 348 10.48 -18.74 25.67
CA LYS A 348 10.34 -19.78 26.73
C LYS A 348 8.98 -19.74 27.44
N LYS A 349 8.19 -18.68 27.22
CA LYS A 349 6.82 -18.52 27.68
C LYS A 349 5.81 -18.63 26.54
N GLU A 350 6.24 -19.13 25.38
CA GLU A 350 5.44 -19.28 24.15
C GLU A 350 4.85 -17.96 23.61
N VAL A 351 5.46 -16.82 23.95
CA VAL A 351 5.07 -15.49 23.47
C VAL A 351 6.10 -14.97 22.47
N LEU A 352 5.63 -14.57 21.29
CA LEU A 352 6.45 -13.95 20.24
C LEU A 352 6.01 -12.51 19.99
N PHE A 353 6.99 -11.61 19.95
CA PHE A 353 6.85 -10.22 19.54
C PHE A 353 7.81 -9.93 18.38
N VAL A 354 7.68 -8.77 17.73
CA VAL A 354 8.75 -8.26 16.86
C VAL A 354 9.52 -7.18 17.63
N PRO A 355 10.85 -7.29 17.78
CA PRO A 355 11.64 -6.24 18.43
C PRO A 355 11.69 -4.97 17.56
N GLY A 356 11.89 -3.83 18.21
CA GLY A 356 11.78 -2.52 17.57
C GLY A 356 12.90 -2.20 16.57
N ASP A 357 14.07 -2.84 16.72
CA ASP A 357 15.25 -2.70 15.83
C ASP A 357 14.92 -3.06 14.37
N VAL A 358 13.92 -3.92 14.15
CA VAL A 358 13.43 -4.31 12.81
C VAL A 358 12.80 -3.13 12.05
N PHE A 359 12.35 -2.08 12.75
CA PHE A 359 11.66 -0.92 12.17
C PHE A 359 12.45 0.39 12.33
N ASP A 360 13.62 0.33 12.94
CA ASP A 360 14.55 1.46 13.01
C ASP A 360 15.55 1.41 11.86
N ILE A 361 16.07 2.57 11.46
CA ILE A 361 17.15 2.66 10.45
C ILE A 361 18.52 2.59 11.11
N SER A 362 18.66 3.14 12.32
CA SER A 362 19.91 3.09 13.10
C SER A 362 20.20 1.68 13.60
N GLU A 363 21.47 1.26 13.50
CA GLU A 363 21.95 0.07 14.18
C GLU A 363 21.96 0.29 15.70
N GLY A 364 21.47 -0.69 16.47
CA GLY A 364 21.43 -0.62 17.92
C GLY A 364 20.46 -1.63 18.54
N THR A 365 20.38 -1.65 19.86
CA THR A 365 19.31 -2.36 20.59
C THR A 365 18.08 -1.45 20.71
N SER A 366 16.89 -2.05 20.75
CA SER A 366 15.64 -1.31 20.93
C SER A 366 14.97 -1.66 22.25
N LEU A 367 14.45 -0.65 22.94
CA LEU A 367 13.58 -0.80 24.12
C LEU A 367 12.12 -1.10 23.74
N ILE A 368 11.79 -1.20 22.45
CA ILE A 368 10.41 -1.22 21.95
C ILE A 368 10.05 -2.59 21.35
N ILE A 369 8.80 -3.01 21.49
CA ILE A 369 8.22 -4.16 20.78
C ILE A 369 6.99 -3.74 19.96
N ARG A 370 6.79 -4.41 18.82
CA ARG A 370 5.51 -4.41 18.10
C ARG A 370 4.73 -5.67 18.45
N LEU A 371 3.53 -5.50 18.99
CA LEU A 371 2.55 -6.56 19.17
C LEU A 371 1.53 -6.50 18.02
N ALA A 372 1.14 -7.66 17.47
CA ALA A 372 -0.01 -7.73 16.58
C ALA A 372 -1.27 -8.03 17.39
N THR A 373 -2.31 -7.19 17.27
CA THR A 373 -3.61 -7.38 17.97
C THR A 373 -4.35 -8.64 17.50
N LEU A 374 -3.95 -9.19 16.35
CA LEU A 374 -4.29 -10.53 15.84
C LEU A 374 -4.13 -11.66 16.87
N CYS A 375 -3.08 -11.62 17.68
CA CYS A 375 -2.58 -12.79 18.42
C CYS A 375 -3.37 -13.17 19.68
N VAL A 376 -4.43 -12.43 20.02
CA VAL A 376 -5.17 -12.58 21.29
C VAL A 376 -5.88 -13.94 21.44
N LEU A 377 -6.18 -14.65 20.34
CA LEU A 377 -7.01 -15.86 20.37
C LEU A 377 -6.28 -17.21 20.37
N THR A 378 -4.98 -17.30 20.03
CA THR A 378 -4.40 -18.60 19.67
C THR A 378 -3.97 -19.51 20.82
N LYS A 379 -3.92 -19.04 22.10
CA LYS A 379 -3.82 -19.89 23.32
C LYS A 379 -3.80 -19.15 24.67
N LEU A 380 -3.28 -17.92 24.72
CA LEU A 380 -2.59 -17.41 25.93
C LEU A 380 -3.43 -16.71 27.01
N TRP A 381 -4.69 -16.35 26.76
CA TRP A 381 -5.47 -15.46 27.66
C TRP A 381 -6.82 -16.04 28.13
N MET A 382 -7.05 -17.34 27.93
CA MET A 382 -8.28 -18.05 28.36
C MET A 382 -7.99 -19.09 29.46
N LYS A 383 -6.95 -18.87 30.27
CA LYS A 383 -6.61 -19.63 31.47
C LYS A 383 -6.20 -18.68 32.59
#